data_AF-A0A2L0R3W7-F1
#
_entry.id   AF-A0A2L0R3W7-F1
#
_cell.length_a   1.000
_cell.length_b   1.000
_cell.length_c   1.000
_cell.angle_alpha   90.00
_cell.angle_beta   90.00
_cell.angle_gamma   90.00
#
_symmetry.space_group_name_H-M   'P 1'
#
loop_
_entity.id
_entity.type
_entity.pdbx_description
1 polymer ?
#
loop_
_entity_poly.entity_id
_entity_poly.type
_entity_poly.pdbx_seq_one_letter_code
_entity_poly.pdbx_strand_id
1 'polypeptide(L)'
;MIDPLPEPPSVDEDVTYERNIVGIQLLALQLANEPTPPPPASDSPVVQGLEWAASGFIGFFEEAGKNFSGLVTGILPTLIVLLTAMYAITTWIGEERVTRAVQWSGRYAITRYTLMPVLAVIMLTNPMCYSFGKFLPERQKPAFYDSAVSFVHPVTSFFPQANAGELFVWMGVSAGVLKAAPEKYALLALLYFLVGIVVIFLRGITTEWITNIMIKRTGQDAVFNEYDRAFKEAGTRRHKAGKAVAGGVA
;
A
#
# COMPACT_ATOMS: atom_id res chain seq x y z
N MET A 1 30.82 24.12 63.56
CA MET A 1 31.52 24.03 62.27
C MET A 1 30.98 22.77 61.61
N ILE A 2 29.90 22.92 60.84
CA ILE A 2 29.23 21.82 60.16
C ILE A 2 29.77 21.84 58.73
N ASP A 3 30.41 20.75 58.32
CA ASP A 3 30.97 20.60 56.97
C ASP A 3 29.85 20.67 55.92
N PRO A 4 30.01 21.40 54.80
CA PRO A 4 29.03 21.37 53.74
C PRO A 4 29.01 19.99 53.10
N LEU A 5 27.81 19.50 52.77
CA LEU A 5 27.62 18.22 52.07
C LEU A 5 28.34 18.26 50.70
N PRO A 6 28.96 17.15 50.27
CA PRO A 6 29.65 17.09 48.99
C PRO A 6 28.67 17.34 47.83
N GLU A 7 29.07 18.17 46.86
CA GLU A 7 28.30 18.38 45.64
C GLU A 7 28.16 17.05 44.86
N PRO A 8 26.99 16.77 44.27
CA PRO A 8 26.82 15.59 43.43
C PRO A 8 27.75 15.71 42.20
N PRO A 9 28.33 14.59 41.73
CA PRO A 9 29.23 14.62 40.59
C PRO A 9 28.53 15.20 39.36
N SER A 10 29.19 16.12 38.65
CA SER A 10 28.73 16.59 37.35
C SER A 10 28.72 15.40 36.39
N VAL A 11 27.52 14.90 36.09
CA VAL A 11 27.34 13.86 35.08
C VAL A 11 27.56 14.55 33.75
N ASP A 12 28.73 14.35 33.13
CA ASP A 12 28.95 14.63 31.72
C ASP A 12 28.03 13.69 30.92
N GLU A 13 26.76 14.09 30.79
CA GLU A 13 25.71 13.33 30.11
C GLU A 13 26.08 13.12 28.64
N ASP A 14 26.71 14.10 27.98
CA ASP A 14 27.14 14.01 26.59
C ASP A 14 28.23 12.93 26.37
N VAL A 15 29.20 12.83 27.27
CA VAL A 15 30.27 11.81 27.19
C VAL A 15 29.69 10.41 27.45
N THR A 16 28.72 10.31 28.35
CA THR A 16 28.05 9.04 28.69
C THR A 16 27.14 8.59 27.55
N TYR A 17 26.45 9.52 26.89
CA TYR A 17 25.56 9.26 25.75
C TYR A 17 26.36 8.83 24.51
N GLU A 18 27.45 9.52 24.17
CA GLU A 18 28.32 9.10 23.07
C GLU A 18 28.98 7.74 23.33
N ARG A 19 29.40 7.46 24.56
CA ARG A 19 29.96 6.14 24.93
C ARG A 19 28.92 5.02 24.87
N ASN A 20 27.66 5.33 25.17
CA ASN A 20 26.54 4.39 25.07
C ASN A 20 26.14 4.16 23.60
N ILE A 21 26.12 5.18 22.75
CA ILE A 21 25.86 5.03 21.31
C ILE A 21 26.98 4.23 20.64
N VAL A 22 28.24 4.57 20.90
CA VAL A 22 29.40 3.82 20.38
C VAL A 22 29.41 2.39 20.93
N GLY A 23 29.01 2.18 22.19
CA GLY A 23 28.85 0.85 22.80
C GLY A 23 27.72 0.02 22.17
N ILE A 24 26.59 0.64 21.83
CA ILE A 24 25.49 0.00 21.11
C ILE A 24 25.89 -0.29 19.66
N GLN A 25 26.61 0.61 18.99
CA GLN A 25 27.17 0.38 17.66
C GLN A 25 28.19 -0.76 17.66
N LEU A 26 29.07 -0.83 18.67
CA LEU A 26 30.06 -1.89 18.84
C LEU A 26 29.40 -3.22 19.17
N LEU A 27 28.38 -3.22 20.04
CA LEU A 27 27.59 -4.41 20.36
C LEU A 27 26.81 -4.90 19.13
N ALA A 28 26.22 -3.99 18.35
CA ALA A 28 25.56 -4.32 17.09
C ALA A 28 26.55 -4.83 16.03
N LEU A 29 27.78 -4.30 15.98
CA LEU A 29 28.87 -4.79 15.14
C LEU A 29 29.40 -6.16 15.60
N GLN A 30 29.45 -6.42 16.90
CA GLN A 30 29.84 -7.71 17.48
C GLN A 30 28.77 -8.77 17.21
N LEU A 31 27.49 -8.43 17.36
CA LEU A 31 26.37 -9.30 17.01
C LEU A 31 26.27 -9.53 15.50
N ALA A 32 26.65 -8.54 14.67
CA ALA A 32 26.69 -8.69 13.21
C ALA A 32 27.90 -9.51 12.70
N ASN A 33 28.93 -9.72 13.52
CA ASN A 33 30.17 -10.39 13.14
C ASN A 33 30.32 -11.84 13.64
N GLU A 34 29.35 -12.39 14.37
CA GLU A 34 29.32 -13.84 14.64
C GLU A 34 28.52 -14.54 13.53
N PRO A 35 29.15 -15.16 12.52
CA PRO A 35 28.44 -15.64 11.33
C PRO A 35 27.77 -17.00 11.56
N THR A 36 27.86 -17.55 12.76
CA THR A 36 27.39 -18.88 13.09
C THR A 36 27.13 -18.96 14.59
N PRO A 37 26.02 -19.57 15.01
CA PRO A 37 25.85 -19.91 16.41
C PRO A 37 27.01 -20.84 16.83
N PRO A 38 27.52 -20.69 18.07
CA PRO A 38 28.63 -21.50 18.55
C PRO A 38 28.29 -22.99 18.43
N PRO A 39 29.25 -23.85 18.04
CA PRO A 39 29.01 -25.29 17.95
C PRO A 39 28.49 -25.81 19.30
N PRO A 40 27.57 -26.79 19.27
CA PRO A 40 26.89 -27.27 20.46
C PRO A 40 27.90 -27.68 21.53
N ALA A 41 27.80 -27.09 22.72
CA ALA A 41 28.79 -27.26 23.79
C ALA A 41 28.55 -28.51 24.64
N SER A 42 27.55 -29.33 24.28
CA SER A 42 27.00 -30.41 25.10
C SER A 42 26.90 -31.74 24.36
N ASP A 43 27.37 -32.81 24.99
CA ASP A 43 27.33 -34.20 24.47
C ASP A 43 25.92 -34.84 24.54
N SER A 44 24.90 -34.14 25.05
CA SER A 44 23.54 -34.66 25.17
C SER A 44 22.72 -34.41 23.90
N PRO A 45 22.15 -35.45 23.25
CA PRO A 45 21.41 -35.31 21.98
C PRO A 45 20.17 -34.40 22.10
N VAL A 46 19.60 -34.27 23.30
CA VAL A 46 18.47 -33.35 23.55
C VAL A 46 18.95 -31.89 23.58
N VAL A 47 20.11 -31.63 24.17
CA VAL A 47 20.69 -30.28 24.25
C VAL A 47 21.17 -29.82 22.87
N GLN A 48 21.78 -30.71 22.09
CA GLN A 48 22.15 -30.42 20.69
C GLN A 48 20.94 -30.11 19.81
N GLY A 49 19.83 -30.81 20.00
CA GLY A 49 18.58 -30.53 19.29
C GLY A 49 18.01 -29.15 19.65
N LEU A 50 18.10 -28.75 20.92
CA LEU A 50 17.69 -27.42 21.39
C LEU A 50 18.63 -26.32 20.90
N GLU A 51 19.95 -26.57 20.90
CA GLU A 51 20.95 -25.63 20.37
C GLU A 51 20.77 -25.45 18.85
N TRP A 52 20.53 -26.51 18.09
CA TRP A 52 20.22 -26.43 16.66
C TRP A 52 18.92 -25.66 16.40
N ALA A 53 17.88 -25.90 17.19
CA ALA A 53 16.61 -25.18 17.07
C ALA A 53 16.75 -23.68 17.41
N ALA A 54 17.48 -23.35 18.48
CA ALA A 54 17.76 -21.98 18.88
C ALA A 54 18.61 -21.25 17.83
N SER A 55 19.63 -21.93 17.31
CA SER A 55 20.51 -21.48 16.22
C SER A 55 19.72 -21.18 14.94
N GLY A 56 18.85 -22.10 14.53
CA GLY A 56 17.98 -21.91 13.37
C GLY A 56 16.95 -20.81 13.57
N PHE A 57 16.43 -20.65 14.78
CA PHE A 57 15.52 -19.56 15.13
C PHE A 57 16.22 -18.21 15.02
N ILE A 58 17.37 -18.03 15.67
CA ILE A 58 18.14 -16.77 15.62
C ILE A 58 18.58 -16.46 14.18
N GLY A 59 19.13 -17.44 13.45
CA GLY A 59 19.55 -17.26 12.06
C GLY A 59 18.40 -16.86 11.13
N PHE A 60 17.19 -17.38 11.36
CA PHE A 60 16.00 -16.92 10.64
C PHE A 60 15.69 -15.44 10.91
N PHE A 61 15.75 -14.98 12.17
CA PHE A 61 15.52 -13.58 12.51
C PHE A 61 16.62 -12.65 12.00
N GLU A 62 17.88 -13.10 11.96
CA GLU A 62 18.98 -12.35 11.35
C GLU A 62 18.79 -12.18 9.84
N GLU A 63 18.45 -13.25 9.12
CA GLU A 63 18.17 -13.17 7.68
C GLU A 63 16.91 -12.33 7.38
N ALA A 64 15.87 -12.42 8.23
CA ALA A 64 14.72 -11.53 8.15
C ALA A 64 15.12 -10.06 8.39
N GLY A 65 16.01 -9.81 9.37
CA GLY A 65 16.57 -8.50 9.69
C GLY A 65 17.37 -7.91 8.53
N LYS A 66 18.27 -8.69 7.92
CA LYS A 66 19.04 -8.28 6.73
C LYS A 66 18.13 -7.90 5.56
N ASN A 67 17.09 -8.69 5.30
CA ASN A 67 16.09 -8.37 4.28
C ASN A 67 15.34 -7.08 4.59
N PHE A 68 14.90 -6.88 5.83
CA PHE A 68 14.23 -5.64 6.26
C PHE A 68 15.14 -4.41 6.11
N SER A 69 16.38 -4.48 6.59
CA SER A 69 17.37 -3.41 6.42
C SER A 69 17.66 -3.11 4.95
N GLY A 70 17.67 -4.14 4.09
CA GLY A 70 17.78 -4.00 2.64
C GLY A 70 16.58 -3.26 2.03
N LEU A 71 15.35 -3.48 2.53
CA LEU A 71 14.18 -2.71 2.10
C LEU A 71 14.25 -1.24 2.55
N VAL A 72 14.66 -1.00 3.80
CA VAL A 72 14.80 0.34 4.40
C VAL A 72 15.85 1.18 3.69
N THR A 73 16.98 0.59 3.32
CA THR A 73 18.05 1.29 2.58
C THR A 73 17.84 1.25 1.06
N GLY A 74 17.06 0.29 0.55
CA GLY A 74 16.82 0.10 -0.87
C GLY A 74 15.59 0.86 -1.38
N ILE A 75 14.46 0.16 -1.50
CA ILE A 75 13.30 0.70 -2.22
C ILE A 75 12.50 1.72 -1.40
N LEU A 76 12.45 1.62 -0.06
CA LEU A 76 11.58 2.47 0.76
C LEU A 76 11.83 3.99 0.57
N PRO A 77 13.07 4.51 0.56
CA PRO A 77 13.33 5.93 0.29
C PRO A 77 12.78 6.36 -1.07
N THR A 78 12.95 5.51 -2.09
CA THR A 78 12.43 5.76 -3.44
C THR A 78 10.90 5.84 -3.44
N LEU A 79 10.23 4.95 -2.69
CA LEU A 79 8.76 5.00 -2.56
C LEU A 79 8.28 6.28 -1.89
N ILE A 80 8.97 6.74 -0.85
CA ILE A 80 8.60 7.98 -0.14
C ILE A 80 8.71 9.17 -1.08
N VAL A 81 9.82 9.28 -1.83
CA VAL A 81 10.01 10.35 -2.82
C VAL A 81 8.95 10.29 -3.91
N LEU A 82 8.65 9.09 -4.42
CA LEU A 82 7.63 8.90 -5.45
C LEU A 82 6.22 9.23 -4.92
N LEU A 83 5.91 8.86 -3.68
CA LEU A 83 4.67 9.24 -3.01
C LEU A 83 4.55 10.76 -2.91
N THR A 84 5.59 11.43 -2.42
CA THR A 84 5.62 12.90 -2.32
C THR A 84 5.48 13.55 -3.71
N ALA A 85 6.15 13.03 -4.73
CA ALA A 85 6.06 13.54 -6.09
C ALA A 85 4.63 13.38 -6.65
N MET A 86 3.99 12.24 -6.42
CA MET A 86 2.61 12.01 -6.86
C MET A 86 1.61 12.90 -6.11
N TYR A 87 1.80 13.12 -4.80
CA TYR A 87 1.01 14.09 -4.04
C TYR A 87 1.20 15.53 -4.55
N ALA A 88 2.43 15.89 -4.94
CA ALA A 88 2.69 17.19 -5.56
C ALA A 88 1.95 17.31 -6.91
N ILE A 89 1.98 16.27 -7.75
CA ILE A 89 1.26 16.24 -9.04
C ILE A 89 -0.25 16.37 -8.83
N THR A 90 -0.85 15.61 -7.90
CA THR A 90 -2.29 15.69 -7.63
C THR A 90 -2.70 17.06 -7.11
N THR A 91 -1.90 17.63 -6.20
CA THR A 91 -2.09 18.98 -5.67
C THR A 91 -1.99 20.02 -6.77
N TRP A 92 -1.01 19.87 -7.67
CA TRP A 92 -0.80 20.80 -8.80
C TRP A 92 -1.92 20.72 -9.85
N ILE A 93 -2.43 19.53 -10.15
CA ILE A 93 -3.63 19.34 -10.98
C ILE A 93 -4.85 19.97 -10.30
N GLY A 94 -4.92 19.88 -8.98
CA GLY A 94 -6.01 20.35 -8.14
C GLY A 94 -7.01 19.23 -7.84
N GLU A 95 -7.33 19.05 -6.55
CA GLU A 95 -8.22 17.98 -6.06
C GLU A 95 -9.60 17.99 -6.71
N GLU A 96 -10.16 19.16 -6.99
CA GLU A 96 -11.45 19.29 -7.67
C GLU A 96 -11.39 18.73 -9.10
N ARG A 97 -10.28 18.96 -9.82
CA ARG A 97 -10.12 18.48 -11.20
C ARG A 97 -9.96 16.97 -11.22
N VAL A 98 -9.14 16.42 -10.31
CA VAL A 98 -8.97 14.96 -10.15
C VAL A 98 -10.30 14.32 -9.80
N THR A 99 -11.01 14.87 -8.80
CA THR A 99 -12.32 14.38 -8.39
C THR A 99 -13.33 14.41 -9.54
N ARG A 100 -13.34 15.48 -10.33
CA ARG A 100 -14.21 15.60 -11.50
C ARG A 100 -13.87 14.60 -12.60
N ALA A 101 -12.59 14.36 -12.86
CA ALA A 101 -12.13 13.37 -13.84
C ALA A 101 -12.58 11.95 -13.45
N VAL A 102 -12.49 11.61 -12.16
CA VAL A 102 -12.93 10.33 -11.61
C VAL A 102 -14.46 10.20 -11.62
N GLN A 103 -15.19 11.25 -11.27
CA GLN A 103 -16.66 11.27 -11.40
C GLN A 103 -17.09 11.04 -12.86
N TRP A 104 -16.38 11.68 -13.80
CA TRP A 104 -16.65 11.54 -15.22
C TRP A 104 -16.38 10.10 -15.72
N SER A 105 -15.31 9.46 -15.25
CA SER A 105 -14.99 8.08 -15.65
C SER A 105 -16.00 7.05 -15.13
N GLY A 106 -16.82 7.38 -14.14
CA GLY A 106 -17.92 6.51 -13.67
C GLY A 106 -19.12 6.38 -14.63
N ARG A 107 -19.16 7.15 -15.73
CA ARG A 107 -20.33 7.26 -16.62
C ARG A 107 -20.64 6.01 -17.45
N TYR A 108 -19.62 5.43 -18.08
CA TYR A 108 -19.77 4.25 -18.94
C TYR A 108 -19.21 3.01 -18.24
N ALA A 109 -19.78 1.83 -18.49
CA ALA A 109 -19.32 0.59 -17.86
C ALA A 109 -17.82 0.34 -18.10
N ILE A 110 -17.35 0.56 -19.34
CA ILE A 110 -15.93 0.45 -19.69
C ILE A 110 -15.08 1.38 -18.84
N THR A 111 -15.37 2.68 -18.86
CA THR A 111 -14.58 3.67 -18.12
C THR A 111 -14.68 3.48 -16.61
N ARG A 112 -15.83 2.99 -16.10
CA ARG A 112 -16.07 2.77 -14.67
C ARG A 112 -15.25 1.62 -14.11
N TYR A 113 -14.99 0.57 -14.90
CA TYR A 113 -14.24 -0.60 -14.44
C TYR A 113 -12.80 -0.65 -14.94
N THR A 114 -12.37 0.33 -15.75
CA THR A 114 -10.98 0.47 -16.22
C THR A 114 -10.37 1.79 -15.77
N LEU A 115 -10.86 2.90 -16.30
CA LEU A 115 -10.27 4.22 -16.10
C LEU A 115 -10.49 4.72 -14.67
N MET A 116 -11.69 4.53 -14.12
CA MET A 116 -12.02 4.98 -12.76
C MET A 116 -11.15 4.30 -11.69
N PRO A 117 -10.97 2.97 -11.67
CA PRO A 117 -10.10 2.30 -10.70
C PRO A 117 -8.62 2.67 -10.90
N VAL A 118 -8.14 2.76 -12.15
CA VAL A 118 -6.76 3.16 -12.44
C VAL A 118 -6.47 4.56 -11.89
N LEU A 119 -7.33 5.54 -12.19
CA LEU A 119 -7.20 6.90 -11.67
C LEU A 119 -7.35 6.93 -10.14
N ALA A 120 -8.28 6.17 -9.58
CA ALA A 120 -8.48 6.11 -8.14
C ALA A 120 -7.23 5.63 -7.39
N VAL A 121 -6.64 4.54 -7.86
CA VAL A 121 -5.52 3.87 -7.20
C VAL A 121 -4.23 4.66 -7.35
N ILE A 122 -3.94 5.22 -8.53
CA ILE A 122 -2.72 6.02 -8.74
C ILE A 122 -2.77 7.34 -7.93
N MET A 123 -3.96 7.93 -7.78
CA MET A 123 -4.10 9.26 -7.16
C MET A 123 -4.29 9.22 -5.64
N LEU A 124 -5.09 8.27 -5.12
CA LEU A 124 -5.36 8.19 -3.67
C LEU A 124 -4.69 7.01 -2.98
N THR A 125 -4.14 6.05 -3.72
CA THR A 125 -3.54 4.83 -3.16
C THR A 125 -4.53 3.98 -2.34
N ASN A 126 -4.13 2.76 -1.99
CA ASN A 126 -4.88 1.90 -1.07
C ASN A 126 -4.73 2.41 0.38
N PRO A 127 -5.79 2.50 1.22
CA PRO A 127 -7.21 2.19 1.00
C PRO A 127 -8.08 3.37 0.54
N MET A 128 -7.51 4.57 0.39
CA MET A 128 -8.29 5.78 0.13
C MET A 128 -8.96 5.78 -1.25
N CYS A 129 -8.44 5.03 -2.22
CA CYS A 129 -9.01 4.86 -3.55
C CYS A 129 -10.48 4.36 -3.54
N TYR A 130 -10.87 3.56 -2.54
CA TYR A 130 -12.23 3.03 -2.42
C TYR A 130 -13.27 4.11 -2.14
N SER A 131 -12.85 5.25 -1.59
CA SER A 131 -13.73 6.38 -1.29
C SER A 131 -14.41 6.95 -2.56
N PHE A 132 -13.82 6.75 -3.73
CA PHE A 132 -14.42 7.16 -5.00
C PHE A 132 -15.64 6.33 -5.42
N GLY A 133 -15.88 5.18 -4.78
CA GLY A 133 -17.13 4.45 -4.91
C GLY A 133 -18.36 5.28 -4.49
N LYS A 134 -18.18 6.34 -3.69
CA LYS A 134 -19.26 7.28 -3.34
C LYS A 134 -19.85 8.03 -4.55
N PHE A 135 -19.17 8.02 -5.69
CA PHE A 135 -19.62 8.63 -6.94
C PHE A 135 -20.37 7.67 -7.86
N LEU A 136 -20.64 6.45 -7.39
CA LEU A 136 -21.38 5.44 -8.13
C LEU A 136 -22.72 5.12 -7.46
N PRO A 137 -23.74 4.76 -8.25
CA PRO A 137 -24.95 4.11 -7.77
C PRO A 137 -24.65 2.89 -6.89
N GLU A 138 -25.55 2.57 -5.97
CA GLU A 138 -25.32 1.54 -4.95
C GLU A 138 -25.04 0.18 -5.58
N ARG A 139 -25.77 -0.17 -6.65
CA ARG A 139 -25.60 -1.43 -7.39
C ARG A 139 -24.21 -1.60 -8.01
N GLN A 140 -23.49 -0.51 -8.25
CA GLN A 140 -22.22 -0.51 -8.99
C GLN A 140 -21.00 -0.43 -8.08
N LYS A 141 -21.19 -0.12 -6.80
CA LYS A 141 -20.11 -0.04 -5.81
C LYS A 141 -19.38 -1.38 -5.61
N PRO A 142 -20.05 -2.55 -5.53
CA PRO A 142 -19.35 -3.82 -5.39
C PRO A 142 -18.41 -4.10 -6.56
N ALA A 143 -18.87 -3.85 -7.78
CA ALA A 143 -18.08 -4.04 -9.01
C ALA A 143 -16.89 -3.07 -9.10
N PHE A 144 -17.08 -1.82 -8.68
CA PHE A 144 -15.98 -0.86 -8.59
C PHE A 144 -14.96 -1.27 -7.53
N TYR A 145 -15.41 -1.68 -6.35
CA TYR A 145 -14.53 -2.15 -5.28
C TYR A 145 -13.70 -3.34 -5.77
N ASP A 146 -14.33 -4.32 -6.40
CA ASP A 146 -13.66 -5.49 -6.98
C ASP A 146 -12.62 -5.10 -8.04
N SER A 147 -12.96 -4.16 -8.92
CA SER A 147 -12.03 -3.65 -9.93
C SER A 147 -10.85 -2.91 -9.29
N ALA A 148 -11.10 -2.08 -8.28
CA ALA A 148 -10.07 -1.30 -7.59
C ALA A 148 -9.13 -2.19 -6.78
N VAL A 149 -9.66 -3.10 -5.95
CA VAL A 149 -8.84 -4.02 -5.15
C VAL A 149 -8.03 -4.96 -6.04
N SER A 150 -8.57 -5.37 -7.19
CA SER A 150 -7.81 -6.17 -8.14
C SER A 150 -6.69 -5.37 -8.81
N PHE A 151 -6.84 -4.06 -8.97
CA PHE A 151 -5.83 -3.20 -9.60
C PHE A 151 -4.69 -2.81 -8.65
N VAL A 152 -4.89 -2.90 -7.33
CA VAL A 152 -3.84 -2.53 -6.37
C VAL A 152 -2.62 -3.47 -6.42
N HIS A 153 -2.72 -4.66 -7.04
CA HIS A 153 -1.54 -5.50 -7.29
C HIS A 153 -0.80 -5.13 -8.59
N PRO A 154 -1.43 -5.11 -9.78
CA PRO A 154 -0.74 -4.83 -11.06
C PRO A 154 -0.07 -3.47 -11.12
N VAL A 155 -0.67 -2.48 -10.45
CA VAL A 155 -0.17 -1.09 -10.41
C VAL A 155 1.23 -0.98 -9.79
N THR A 156 1.60 -1.91 -8.88
CA THR A 156 2.86 -1.86 -8.13
C THR A 156 4.11 -1.99 -8.99
N SER A 157 3.97 -2.56 -10.20
CA SER A 157 5.08 -2.68 -11.16
C SER A 157 5.61 -1.34 -11.68
N PHE A 158 4.74 -0.32 -11.76
CA PHE A 158 5.10 1.03 -12.19
C PHE A 158 4.95 2.08 -11.08
N PHE A 159 3.94 1.92 -10.24
CA PHE A 159 3.57 2.86 -9.19
C PHE A 159 3.52 2.12 -7.83
N PRO A 160 4.68 1.73 -7.29
CA PRO A 160 4.76 0.95 -6.05
C PRO A 160 4.21 1.71 -4.83
N GLN A 161 4.18 3.04 -4.86
CA GLN A 161 3.57 3.87 -3.82
C GLN A 161 2.04 3.71 -3.74
N ALA A 162 1.39 3.27 -4.82
CA ALA A 162 -0.05 3.12 -4.86
C ALA A 162 -0.57 2.01 -3.94
N ASN A 163 0.29 1.03 -3.61
CA ASN A 163 -0.03 -0.05 -2.69
C ASN A 163 1.24 -0.66 -2.08
N ALA A 164 1.90 0.13 -1.21
CA ALA A 164 3.12 -0.29 -0.55
C ALA A 164 2.94 -1.59 0.26
N GLY A 165 1.73 -1.83 0.78
CA GLY A 165 1.40 -3.00 1.60
C GLY A 165 1.55 -4.34 0.88
N GLU A 166 1.50 -4.38 -0.46
CA GLU A 166 1.61 -5.64 -1.22
C GLU A 166 2.82 -5.66 -2.16
N LEU A 167 3.72 -4.68 -2.04
CA LEU A 167 4.89 -4.57 -2.88
C LEU A 167 5.79 -5.82 -2.81
N PHE A 168 5.78 -6.51 -1.67
CA PHE A 168 6.51 -7.76 -1.47
C PHE A 168 6.10 -8.86 -2.47
N VAL A 169 4.84 -8.88 -2.92
CA VAL A 169 4.35 -9.86 -3.90
C VAL A 169 5.01 -9.62 -5.26
N TRP A 170 5.00 -8.37 -5.72
CA TRP A 170 5.65 -7.99 -6.97
C TRP A 170 7.17 -8.19 -6.89
N MET A 171 7.81 -7.75 -5.82
CA MET A 171 9.26 -7.92 -5.64
C MET A 171 9.66 -9.38 -5.57
N GLY A 172 8.87 -10.24 -4.91
CA GLY A 172 9.13 -11.68 -4.85
C GLY A 172 9.13 -12.33 -6.24
N VAL A 173 8.10 -12.06 -7.05
CA VAL A 173 7.98 -12.61 -8.41
C VAL A 173 9.06 -12.03 -9.33
N SER A 174 9.24 -10.72 -9.30
CA SER A 174 10.15 -10.02 -10.21
C SER A 174 11.63 -10.26 -9.89
N ALA A 175 12.00 -10.51 -8.63
CA ALA A 175 13.36 -10.89 -8.25
C ALA A 175 13.79 -12.23 -8.89
N GLY A 176 12.88 -13.21 -8.96
CA GLY A 176 13.14 -14.47 -9.64
C GLY A 176 13.43 -14.29 -11.14
N VAL A 177 12.64 -13.44 -11.81
CA VAL A 177 12.85 -13.11 -13.23
C VAL A 177 14.11 -12.29 -13.43
N LEU A 178 14.42 -11.33 -12.55
CA LEU A 178 15.64 -10.54 -12.63
C LEU A 178 16.90 -11.42 -12.52
N LYS A 179 16.85 -12.48 -11.71
CA LYS A 179 17.95 -13.45 -11.57
C LYS A 179 18.09 -14.38 -12.78
N ALA A 180 16.96 -14.82 -13.36
CA ALA A 180 16.97 -15.83 -14.43
C ALA A 180 17.04 -15.26 -15.85
N ALA A 181 16.42 -14.10 -16.09
CA ALA A 181 16.27 -13.45 -17.39
C ALA A 181 16.08 -11.92 -17.21
N PRO A 182 17.14 -11.18 -16.84
CA PRO A 182 17.05 -9.76 -16.52
C PRO A 182 16.52 -8.91 -17.69
N GLU A 183 16.81 -9.31 -18.92
CA GLU A 183 16.31 -8.64 -20.14
C GLU A 183 14.77 -8.68 -20.27
N LYS A 184 14.11 -9.62 -19.59
CA LYS A 184 12.64 -9.76 -19.60
C LYS A 184 11.94 -9.00 -18.48
N TYR A 185 12.67 -8.41 -17.55
CA TYR A 185 12.09 -7.70 -16.40
C TYR A 185 11.13 -6.57 -16.84
N ALA A 186 11.55 -5.73 -17.78
CA ALA A 186 10.74 -4.62 -18.27
C ALA A 186 9.47 -5.11 -19.00
N LEU A 187 9.59 -6.19 -19.78
CA LEU A 187 8.46 -6.82 -20.45
C LEU A 187 7.46 -7.40 -19.43
N LEU A 188 7.95 -8.05 -18.38
CA LEU A 188 7.12 -8.57 -17.30
C LEU A 188 6.34 -7.45 -16.62
N ALA A 189 7.01 -6.35 -16.25
CA ALA A 189 6.36 -5.20 -15.61
C ALA A 189 5.25 -4.62 -16.49
N LEU A 190 5.54 -4.42 -17.78
CA LEU A 190 4.55 -3.93 -18.75
C LEU A 190 3.35 -4.87 -18.89
N LEU A 191 3.60 -6.18 -19.09
CA LEU A 191 2.53 -7.16 -19.24
C LEU A 191 1.71 -7.30 -17.96
N TYR A 192 2.35 -7.31 -16.79
CA TYR A 192 1.68 -7.38 -15.52
C TYR A 192 0.69 -6.22 -15.34
N PHE A 193 1.11 -5.00 -15.66
CA PHE A 193 0.25 -3.82 -15.63
C PHE A 193 -0.89 -3.87 -16.66
N LEU A 194 -0.59 -4.17 -17.93
CA LEU A 194 -1.58 -4.18 -19.01
C LEU A 194 -2.60 -5.30 -18.85
N VAL A 195 -2.16 -6.51 -18.51
CA VAL A 195 -3.05 -7.63 -18.20
C VAL A 195 -3.89 -7.28 -16.98
N GLY A 196 -3.32 -6.60 -15.98
CA GLY A 196 -4.07 -6.04 -14.85
C GLY A 196 -5.26 -5.19 -15.30
N ILE A 197 -5.07 -4.25 -16.22
CA ILE A 197 -6.15 -3.40 -16.76
C ILE A 197 -7.25 -4.25 -17.43
N VAL A 198 -6.88 -5.27 -18.19
CA VAL A 198 -7.84 -6.18 -18.83
C VAL A 198 -8.60 -7.00 -17.78
N VAL A 199 -7.91 -7.51 -16.78
CA VAL A 199 -8.50 -8.32 -15.71
C VAL A 199 -9.51 -7.51 -14.90
N ILE A 200 -9.17 -6.27 -14.51
CA ILE A 200 -10.11 -5.44 -13.72
C ILE A 200 -11.37 -5.09 -14.50
N PHE A 201 -11.27 -4.93 -15.82
CA PHE A 201 -12.43 -4.71 -16.67
C PHE A 201 -13.38 -5.91 -16.66
N LEU A 202 -12.82 -7.10 -16.90
CA LEU A 202 -13.58 -8.35 -16.92
C LEU A 202 -14.20 -8.63 -15.57
N ARG A 203 -13.45 -8.42 -14.48
CA ARG A 203 -13.93 -8.55 -13.11
C ARG A 203 -15.05 -7.57 -12.80
N GLY A 204 -14.90 -6.29 -13.14
CA GLY A 204 -15.94 -5.28 -12.93
C GLY A 204 -17.25 -5.63 -13.61
N ILE A 205 -17.23 -6.04 -14.89
CA ILE A 205 -18.44 -6.48 -15.61
C ILE A 205 -19.05 -7.72 -14.96
N THR A 206 -18.21 -8.73 -14.69
CA THR A 206 -18.67 -10.00 -14.13
C THR A 206 -19.30 -9.78 -12.75
N THR A 207 -18.69 -8.96 -11.93
CA THR A 207 -19.17 -8.64 -10.59
C THR A 207 -20.45 -7.79 -10.63
N GLU A 208 -20.59 -6.83 -11.55
CA GLU A 208 -21.86 -6.11 -11.75
C GLU A 208 -22.98 -7.08 -12.15
N TRP A 209 -22.70 -8.03 -13.05
CA TRP A 209 -23.66 -9.05 -13.47
C TRP A 209 -24.08 -9.97 -12.33
N ILE A 210 -23.13 -10.51 -11.55
CA ILE A 210 -23.40 -11.35 -10.38
C ILE A 210 -24.21 -10.57 -9.34
N THR A 211 -23.81 -9.32 -9.05
CA THR A 211 -24.49 -8.45 -8.08
C THR A 211 -25.96 -8.26 -8.46
N ASN A 212 -26.24 -7.99 -9.74
CA ASN A 212 -27.61 -7.82 -10.23
C ASN A 212 -28.44 -9.10 -10.11
N ILE A 213 -27.84 -10.28 -10.31
CA ILE A 213 -28.53 -11.57 -10.09
C ILE A 213 -28.84 -11.77 -8.61
N MET A 214 -27.88 -11.49 -7.73
CA MET A 214 -28.05 -11.63 -6.28
C MET A 214 -29.15 -10.72 -5.76
N ILE A 215 -29.17 -9.44 -6.15
CA ILE A 215 -30.20 -8.48 -5.73
C ILE A 215 -31.61 -8.98 -6.10
N LYS A 216 -31.77 -9.52 -7.31
CA LYS A 216 -33.05 -10.09 -7.77
C LYS A 216 -33.44 -11.33 -6.99
N ARG A 217 -32.49 -12.23 -6.70
CA ARG A 217 -32.74 -13.47 -5.95
C ARG A 217 -33.06 -13.23 -4.47
N THR A 218 -32.45 -12.23 -3.85
CA THR A 218 -32.68 -11.88 -2.44
C THR A 218 -33.93 -11.01 -2.25
N GLY A 219 -34.62 -10.61 -3.32
CA GLY A 219 -35.81 -9.76 -3.24
C GLY A 219 -35.54 -8.32 -2.81
N GLN A 220 -34.28 -7.87 -2.85
CA GLN A 220 -33.87 -6.53 -2.43
C GLN A 220 -33.97 -5.48 -3.54
N ASP A 221 -34.55 -5.82 -4.69
CA ASP A 221 -34.58 -4.95 -5.87
C ASP A 221 -35.24 -3.59 -5.60
N ALA A 222 -36.33 -3.57 -4.83
CA ALA A 222 -37.01 -2.33 -4.45
C ALA A 222 -36.11 -1.39 -3.63
N VAL A 223 -35.33 -1.95 -2.69
CA VAL A 223 -34.41 -1.20 -1.83
C VAL A 223 -33.28 -0.58 -2.67
N PHE A 224 -32.67 -1.36 -3.57
CA PHE A 224 -31.64 -0.83 -4.47
C PHE A 224 -32.19 0.20 -5.47
N ASN A 225 -33.44 0.04 -5.93
CA ASN A 225 -34.11 1.04 -6.76
C ASN A 225 -34.32 2.37 -6.02
N GLU A 226 -34.64 2.31 -4.73
CA GLU A 226 -34.75 3.49 -3.89
C GLU A 226 -33.40 4.20 -3.74
N TYR A 227 -32.33 3.47 -3.43
CA TYR A 227 -30.98 4.04 -3.33
C TYR A 227 -30.52 4.67 -4.64
N ASP A 228 -30.75 4.01 -5.77
CA ASP A 228 -30.37 4.53 -7.08
C ASP A 228 -31.19 5.79 -7.45
N ARG A 229 -32.46 5.85 -7.06
CA ARG A 229 -33.29 7.05 -7.22
C ARG A 229 -32.76 8.19 -6.37
N ALA A 230 -32.51 7.95 -5.08
CA ALA A 230 -31.96 8.94 -4.16
C ALA A 230 -30.60 9.48 -4.66
N PHE A 231 -29.75 8.60 -5.21
CA PHE A 231 -28.48 8.98 -5.82
C PHE A 231 -28.67 9.92 -7.03
N LYS A 232 -29.58 9.59 -7.95
CA LYS A 232 -29.90 10.44 -9.12
C LYS A 232 -30.46 11.80 -8.70
N GLU A 233 -31.32 11.84 -7.70
CA GLU A 233 -31.88 13.07 -7.15
C GLU A 233 -30.82 13.94 -6.47
N ALA A 234 -29.90 13.33 -5.71
CA ALA A 234 -28.76 14.04 -5.12
C ALA A 234 -27.84 14.63 -6.20
N GLY A 235 -27.58 13.89 -7.28
CA GLY A 235 -26.83 14.39 -8.44
C GLY A 235 -27.51 15.58 -9.12
N THR A 236 -28.84 15.51 -9.28
CA THR A 236 -29.63 16.59 -9.89
C THR A 236 -29.65 17.85 -9.02
N ARG A 237 -29.77 17.71 -7.70
CA ARG A 237 -29.68 18.82 -6.73
C ARG A 237 -28.31 19.49 -6.77
N ARG A 238 -27.21 18.72 -6.79
CA ARG A 238 -25.85 19.25 -6.94
C ARG A 238 -25.67 20.04 -8.24
N HIS A 239 -26.20 19.55 -9.36
CA HIS A 239 -26.13 20.26 -10.64
C HIS A 239 -26.89 21.59 -10.62
N LYS A 240 -28.10 21.62 -10.04
CA LYS A 240 -28.89 22.86 -9.89
C LYS A 240 -28.22 23.88 -8.98
N ALA A 241 -27.69 23.45 -7.83
CA ALA A 241 -26.96 24.32 -6.91
C ALA A 241 -25.72 24.94 -7.57
N GLY A 242 -24.94 24.16 -8.33
CA GLY A 242 -23.78 24.67 -9.06
C GLY A 242 -24.13 25.72 -10.12
N LYS A 243 -25.27 25.56 -10.82
CA LYS A 243 -25.77 26.58 -11.78
C LYS A 243 -26.26 27.85 -11.09
N ALA A 244 -26.92 27.75 -9.93
CA ALA A 244 -27.39 28.91 -9.18
C ALA A 244 -26.23 29.76 -8.65
N VAL A 245 -25.16 29.13 -8.16
CA VAL A 245 -23.94 29.83 -7.73
C VAL A 245 -23.24 30.51 -8.91
N ALA A 246 -23.15 29.85 -10.06
CA ALA A 246 -22.53 30.45 -11.25
C ALA A 246 -23.37 31.58 -11.89
N GLY A 247 -24.69 31.56 -11.72
CA GLY A 247 -25.60 32.58 -12.26
C GLY A 247 -25.81 33.81 -11.36
N GLY A 248 -25.41 33.75 -10.10
CA GLY A 248 -25.51 34.87 -9.14
C GLY A 248 -24.28 35.78 -9.08
N VAL A 249 -23.28 35.55 -9.93
CA VAL A 249 -22.03 36.35 -10.04
C VAL A 249 -22.04 37.22 -11.31
N ALA A 250 -23.20 37.36 -11.97
CA ALA A 250 -23.40 38.22 -13.14
C ALA A 250 -24.09 39.53 -12.76
#